data_AF-A0A7I7SW50-F1
#
_entry.id   AF-A0A7I7SW50-F1
#
_cell.length_a   1.000
_cell.length_b   1.000
_cell.length_c   1.000
_cell.angle_alpha   90.00
_cell.angle_beta   90.00
_cell.angle_gamma   90.00
#
_symmetry.space_group_name_H-M   'P 1'
#
loop_
_entity.id
_entity.type
_entity.pdbx_description
1 polymer ?
#
loop_
_entity_poly.entity_id
_entity_poly.type
_entity_poly.pdbx_seq_one_letter_code
_entity_poly.pdbx_strand_id
1 'polypeptide(L)'
;MRRWGALIAVAAAALSFSGPAGADADVPQAGATCPRELSDVMTQLPGGAEYLVCQAVPDRPGRWAPVLAPFDPSSRWLSYGPEITLHGQGFRNPNLRSGRWTATPLDPATVCGADQVTVVAAGELAPLVHSQGQPGQPLELEVLPKLFTIVLSGNCLWVQASG
;
A
#
# COMPACT_ATOMS: atom_id res chain seq x y z
N MET A 1 47.50 61.28 -6.68
CA MET A 1 46.10 61.07 -6.23
C MET A 1 45.52 59.94 -7.09
N ARG A 2 45.65 58.68 -6.64
CA ARG A 2 44.61 57.85 -5.99
C ARG A 2 43.57 57.28 -6.98
N ARG A 3 43.89 56.05 -7.39
CA ARG A 3 43.10 54.88 -7.87
C ARG A 3 41.57 55.03 -8.05
N TRP A 4 41.01 54.37 -9.08
CA TRP A 4 40.18 53.15 -8.93
C TRP A 4 39.68 52.59 -10.27
N GLY A 5 39.97 51.31 -10.50
CA GLY A 5 39.32 50.49 -11.52
C GLY A 5 38.04 49.88 -10.97
N ALA A 6 37.07 49.61 -11.84
CA ALA A 6 35.87 48.87 -11.52
C ALA A 6 35.89 47.53 -12.28
N LEU A 7 36.07 46.45 -11.54
CA LEU A 7 35.83 45.08 -11.99
C LEU A 7 34.35 44.77 -11.79
N ILE A 8 33.65 44.38 -12.85
CA ILE A 8 32.28 43.87 -12.79
C ILE A 8 32.36 42.37 -12.48
N ALA A 9 31.90 41.97 -11.29
CA ALA A 9 31.75 40.57 -10.91
C ALA A 9 30.31 40.12 -11.23
N VAL A 10 30.17 39.14 -12.12
CA VAL A 10 28.90 38.43 -12.37
C VAL A 10 28.81 37.28 -11.38
N ALA A 11 27.90 37.36 -10.43
CA ALA A 11 27.61 36.27 -9.50
C ALA A 11 26.48 35.40 -10.09
N ALA A 12 26.83 34.19 -10.56
CA ALA A 12 25.86 33.16 -10.90
C ALA A 12 25.48 32.38 -9.62
N ALA A 13 24.27 32.61 -9.11
CA ALA A 13 23.74 31.84 -7.99
C ALA A 13 23.24 30.48 -8.49
N ALA A 14 23.95 29.40 -8.14
CA ALA A 14 23.49 28.04 -8.33
C ALA A 14 22.38 27.74 -7.31
N LEU A 15 21.14 27.63 -7.76
CA LEU A 15 20.02 27.15 -6.95
C LEU A 15 20.09 25.63 -6.87
N SER A 16 20.59 25.12 -5.75
CA SER A 16 20.50 23.70 -5.39
C SER A 16 19.06 23.36 -5.03
N PHE A 17 18.32 22.74 -5.95
CA PHE A 17 17.00 22.18 -5.65
C PHE A 17 17.18 20.88 -4.86
N SER A 18 16.99 20.95 -3.55
CA SER A 18 16.80 19.77 -2.71
C SER A 18 15.43 19.17 -3.06
N GLY A 19 15.41 18.05 -3.77
CA GLY A 19 14.18 17.31 -4.04
C GLY A 19 13.53 16.84 -2.73
N PRO A 20 12.19 16.68 -2.69
CA PRO A 20 11.53 16.17 -1.50
C PRO A 20 11.99 14.72 -1.27
N ALA A 21 12.62 14.47 -0.12
CA ALA A 21 12.81 13.11 0.37
C ALA A 21 11.43 12.55 0.68
N GLY A 22 11.04 11.46 0.00
CA GLY A 22 9.83 10.72 0.35
C GLY A 22 10.02 10.14 1.75
N ALA A 23 9.24 10.60 2.72
CA ALA A 23 9.17 9.94 4.01
C ALA A 23 8.51 8.57 3.81
N ASP A 24 9.06 7.52 4.40
CA ASP A 24 8.34 6.25 4.51
C ASP A 24 6.98 6.51 5.16
N ALA A 25 5.92 5.91 4.62
CA ALA A 25 4.59 6.08 5.17
C ALA A 25 4.55 5.51 6.60
N ASP A 26 3.94 6.26 7.53
CA ASP A 26 3.84 5.84 8.93
C ASP A 26 3.07 4.51 9.03
N VAL A 27 3.68 3.52 9.68
CA VAL A 27 3.07 2.22 9.95
C VAL A 27 1.79 2.41 10.77
N PRO A 28 0.62 1.90 10.34
CA PRO A 28 -0.60 1.92 11.13
C PRO A 28 -0.41 1.32 12.53
N GLN A 29 -0.99 1.95 13.55
CA GLN A 29 -0.90 1.53 14.95
C GLN A 29 -2.27 1.47 15.59
N ALA A 30 -2.51 0.46 16.44
CA ALA A 30 -3.77 0.34 17.16
C ALA A 30 -4.05 1.60 18.02
N GLY A 31 -5.28 2.12 17.94
CA GLY A 31 -5.71 3.33 18.63
C GLY A 31 -5.30 4.64 17.95
N ALA A 32 -4.36 4.62 17.00
CA ALA A 32 -3.97 5.80 16.23
C ALA A 32 -5.11 6.26 15.30
N THR A 33 -5.06 7.53 14.89
CA THR A 33 -6.03 8.09 13.93
C THR A 33 -5.78 7.56 12.52
N CYS A 34 -6.84 7.34 11.77
CA CYS A 34 -6.79 7.06 10.34
C CYS A 34 -7.62 8.08 9.55
N PRO A 35 -7.21 8.44 8.32
CA PRO A 35 -7.99 9.27 7.41
C PRO A 35 -9.38 8.67 7.15
N ARG A 36 -10.39 9.51 6.90
CA ARG A 36 -11.77 9.07 6.68
C ARG A 36 -11.92 8.25 5.39
N GLU A 37 -11.06 8.52 4.41
CA GLU A 37 -10.97 7.82 3.14
C GLU A 37 -10.59 6.35 3.31
N LEU A 38 -9.95 6.03 4.45
CA LEU A 38 -9.59 4.67 4.83
C LEU A 38 -10.66 3.99 5.69
N SER A 39 -11.85 4.55 5.85
CA SER A 39 -12.93 3.87 6.59
C SER A 39 -13.19 2.47 6.02
N ASP A 40 -13.31 1.49 6.92
CA ASP A 40 -13.48 0.06 6.63
C ASP A 40 -12.34 -0.57 5.81
N VAL A 41 -11.19 0.12 5.68
CA VAL A 41 -9.97 -0.45 5.11
C VAL A 41 -9.26 -1.27 6.18
N MET A 42 -8.88 -2.49 5.82
CA MET A 42 -8.06 -3.36 6.66
C MET A 42 -6.58 -3.28 6.29
N THR A 43 -5.73 -3.64 7.22
CA THR A 43 -4.30 -3.77 6.98
C THR A 43 -3.70 -4.84 7.87
N GLN A 44 -2.56 -5.40 7.47
CA GLN A 44 -1.80 -6.34 8.27
C GLN A 44 -0.58 -5.63 8.87
N LEU A 45 -0.31 -5.86 10.13
CA LEU A 45 0.86 -5.31 10.82
C LEU A 45 2.13 -6.12 10.53
N PRO A 46 3.31 -5.52 10.73
CA PRO A 46 4.57 -6.24 10.59
C PRO A 46 4.56 -7.52 11.45
N GLY A 47 5.06 -8.62 10.89
CA GLY A 47 5.02 -9.94 11.54
C GLY A 47 3.83 -10.82 11.13
N GLY A 48 2.84 -10.28 10.40
CA GLY A 48 1.86 -11.06 9.63
C GLY A 48 0.69 -11.68 10.42
N ALA A 49 0.72 -11.63 11.74
CA ALA A 49 -0.32 -12.25 12.58
C ALA A 49 -1.44 -11.30 13.00
N GLU A 50 -1.18 -9.99 13.00
CA GLU A 50 -2.09 -8.98 13.53
C GLU A 50 -2.67 -8.12 12.41
N TYR A 51 -3.93 -7.73 12.58
CA TYR A 51 -4.68 -6.95 11.61
C TYR A 51 -5.33 -5.75 12.29
N LEU A 52 -5.39 -4.63 11.57
CA LEU A 52 -6.15 -3.45 11.97
C LEU A 52 -7.24 -3.16 10.95
N VAL A 53 -8.32 -2.54 11.40
CA VAL A 53 -9.35 -1.91 10.55
C VAL A 53 -9.52 -0.46 10.97
N CYS A 54 -9.65 0.43 10.00
CA CYS A 54 -9.93 1.84 10.28
C CYS A 54 -11.44 2.00 10.52
N GLN A 55 -11.83 2.15 11.78
CA GLN A 55 -13.22 2.34 12.19
C GLN A 55 -13.61 3.81 12.05
N ALA A 56 -14.73 4.06 11.37
CA ALA A 56 -15.30 5.39 11.28
C ALA A 56 -15.75 5.89 12.66
N VAL A 57 -15.49 7.16 12.94
CA VAL A 57 -15.98 7.86 14.13
C VAL A 57 -16.82 9.05 13.68
N PRO A 58 -18.05 9.23 14.19
CA PRO A 58 -18.86 10.41 13.87
C PRO A 58 -18.10 11.70 14.18
N ASP A 59 -18.13 12.64 13.23
CA ASP A 59 -17.57 13.99 13.33
C ASP A 59 -16.07 14.10 13.67
N ARG A 60 -15.31 12.99 13.61
CA ARG A 60 -13.85 12.96 13.84
C ARG A 60 -13.13 12.04 12.84
N PRO A 61 -11.78 12.12 12.72
CA PRO A 61 -11.02 11.09 12.01
C PRO A 61 -11.32 9.70 12.56
N GLY A 62 -11.21 8.69 11.70
CA GLY A 62 -11.36 7.30 12.13
C GLY A 62 -10.26 6.88 13.09
N ARG A 63 -10.39 5.69 13.66
CA ARG A 63 -9.33 5.08 14.47
C ARG A 63 -9.04 3.66 14.01
N TRP A 64 -7.74 3.34 13.95
CA TRP A 64 -7.30 1.99 13.76
C TRP A 64 -7.66 1.15 14.98
N ALA A 65 -8.40 0.06 14.77
CA ALA A 65 -8.80 -0.89 15.80
C ALA A 65 -8.30 -2.29 15.44
N PRO A 66 -7.87 -3.09 16.43
CA PRO A 66 -7.46 -4.47 16.18
C PRO A 66 -8.63 -5.33 15.69
N VAL A 67 -8.34 -6.25 14.78
CA VAL A 67 -9.28 -7.26 14.29
C VAL A 67 -8.77 -8.64 14.67
N LEU A 68 -9.67 -9.47 15.23
CA LEU A 68 -9.36 -10.85 15.58
C LEU A 68 -9.64 -11.77 14.39
N ALA A 69 -8.70 -12.67 14.09
CA ALA A 69 -8.91 -13.73 13.11
C ALA A 69 -9.67 -14.92 13.74
N PRO A 70 -10.51 -15.64 12.96
CA PRO A 70 -10.86 -15.36 11.58
C PRO A 70 -11.87 -14.21 11.45
N PHE A 71 -11.84 -13.53 10.30
CA PHE A 71 -12.78 -12.49 9.90
C PHE A 71 -13.27 -12.76 8.47
N ASP A 72 -14.40 -12.15 8.10
CA ASP A 72 -14.89 -12.23 6.73
C ASP A 72 -13.90 -11.59 5.75
N PRO A 73 -13.72 -12.14 4.54
CA PRO A 73 -12.80 -11.56 3.57
C PRO A 73 -13.11 -10.09 3.30
N SER A 74 -12.13 -9.22 3.49
CA SER A 74 -12.28 -7.79 3.22
C SER A 74 -12.13 -7.49 1.72
N SER A 75 -12.91 -6.53 1.25
CA SER A 75 -12.85 -5.96 -0.10
C SER A 75 -11.93 -4.74 -0.20
N ARG A 76 -11.31 -4.32 0.92
CA ARG A 76 -10.47 -3.12 0.99
C ARG A 76 -9.26 -3.35 1.88
N TRP A 77 -8.06 -3.13 1.32
CA TRP A 77 -6.80 -3.33 2.01
C TRP A 77 -5.87 -2.13 1.83
N LEU A 78 -5.06 -1.82 2.85
CA LEU A 78 -3.96 -0.86 2.78
C LEU A 78 -2.64 -1.62 2.89
N SER A 79 -1.75 -1.45 1.91
CA SER A 79 -0.31 -1.65 2.08
C SER A 79 0.35 -0.27 2.25
N TYR A 80 1.40 -0.14 3.06
CA TYR A 80 1.87 1.16 3.57
C TYR A 80 3.40 1.28 3.63
N GLY A 81 4.11 0.61 2.72
CA GLY A 81 5.58 0.62 2.68
C GLY A 81 6.15 -0.79 2.88
N PRO A 82 6.09 -1.35 4.10
CA PRO A 82 6.29 -2.79 4.28
C PRO A 82 5.26 -3.59 3.47
N GLU A 83 5.71 -4.71 2.93
CA GLU A 83 4.82 -5.65 2.26
C GLU A 83 3.84 -6.27 3.26
N ILE A 84 2.59 -6.43 2.83
CA ILE A 84 1.60 -7.20 3.58
C ILE A 84 1.32 -8.51 2.85
N THR A 85 1.10 -9.58 3.61
CA THR A 85 0.84 -10.92 3.08
C THR A 85 -0.59 -11.33 3.41
N LEU A 86 -1.40 -11.55 2.38
CA LEU A 86 -2.80 -11.92 2.52
C LEU A 86 -3.05 -13.29 1.93
N HIS A 87 -4.03 -13.99 2.47
CA HIS A 87 -4.43 -15.32 2.04
C HIS A 87 -5.74 -15.30 1.26
N GLY A 88 -5.83 -16.13 0.22
CA GLY A 88 -7.03 -16.31 -0.60
C GLY A 88 -7.73 -17.64 -0.35
N GLN A 89 -8.64 -18.02 -1.25
CA GLN A 89 -9.51 -19.20 -1.06
C GLN A 89 -8.79 -20.56 -1.13
N GLY A 90 -7.47 -20.57 -1.32
CA GLY A 90 -6.64 -21.75 -1.03
C GLY A 90 -6.54 -22.07 0.47
N PHE A 91 -6.88 -21.10 1.34
CA PHE A 91 -7.01 -21.28 2.79
C PHE A 91 -8.48 -21.34 3.22
N ARG A 92 -8.74 -21.99 4.37
CA ARG A 92 -10.10 -22.08 4.97
C ARG A 92 -10.66 -20.72 5.40
N ASN A 93 -9.79 -19.82 5.87
CA ASN A 93 -10.14 -18.49 6.37
C ASN A 93 -9.42 -17.43 5.51
N PRO A 94 -9.89 -17.18 4.28
CA PRO A 94 -9.26 -16.20 3.39
C PRO A 94 -9.36 -14.79 3.95
N ASN A 95 -8.33 -13.97 3.74
CA ASN A 95 -8.37 -12.55 4.04
C ASN A 95 -9.08 -11.75 2.94
N LEU A 96 -9.03 -12.22 1.69
CA LEU A 96 -9.65 -11.55 0.54
C LEU A 96 -10.25 -12.55 -0.45
N ARG A 97 -11.05 -12.04 -1.37
CA ARG A 97 -11.68 -12.84 -2.45
C ARG A 97 -10.94 -12.65 -3.76
N SER A 98 -10.86 -13.73 -4.55
CA SER A 98 -10.50 -13.65 -5.97
C SER A 98 -11.43 -12.72 -6.76
N GLY A 99 -10.97 -12.25 -7.91
CA GLY A 99 -11.70 -11.33 -8.78
C GLY A 99 -10.84 -10.15 -9.20
N ARG A 100 -11.47 -9.13 -9.79
CA ARG A 100 -10.78 -7.91 -10.21
C ARG A 100 -10.54 -6.96 -9.04
N TRP A 101 -9.32 -6.46 -8.94
CA TRP A 101 -8.89 -5.50 -7.93
C TRP A 101 -8.13 -4.33 -8.56
N THR A 102 -8.30 -3.15 -7.96
CA THR A 102 -7.55 -1.94 -8.29
C THR A 102 -6.67 -1.57 -7.11
N ALA A 103 -5.39 -1.33 -7.35
CA ALA A 103 -4.46 -0.73 -6.41
C ALA A 103 -4.24 0.74 -6.79
N THR A 104 -4.62 1.67 -5.91
CA THR A 104 -4.41 3.10 -6.10
C THR A 104 -3.22 3.55 -5.23
N PRO A 105 -2.12 4.05 -5.83
CA PRO A 105 -1.02 4.63 -5.08
C PRO A 105 -1.49 5.83 -4.25
N LEU A 106 -1.05 5.90 -2.99
CA LEU A 106 -1.38 7.04 -2.11
C LEU A 106 -0.42 8.22 -2.27
N ASP A 107 0.72 8.01 -2.94
CA ASP A 107 1.71 9.04 -3.27
C ASP A 107 2.11 8.97 -4.74
N PRO A 108 2.45 10.11 -5.40
CA PRO A 108 2.80 10.15 -6.83
C PRO A 108 4.05 9.34 -7.21
N ALA A 109 4.93 9.07 -6.25
CA ALA A 109 6.13 8.27 -6.47
C ALA A 109 5.92 6.76 -6.22
N THR A 110 4.79 6.39 -5.60
CA THR A 110 4.54 5.01 -5.19
C THR A 110 4.27 4.11 -6.40
N VAL A 111 4.90 2.94 -6.39
CA VAL A 111 4.63 1.84 -7.33
C VAL A 111 3.91 0.73 -6.56
N CYS A 112 2.66 0.45 -6.92
CA CYS A 112 1.94 -0.70 -6.37
C CYS A 112 2.40 -1.99 -7.03
N GLY A 113 2.54 -3.05 -6.24
CA GLY A 113 2.95 -4.37 -6.73
C GLY A 113 2.22 -5.50 -6.00
N ALA A 114 2.04 -6.61 -6.70
CA ALA A 114 1.36 -7.78 -6.20
C ALA A 114 2.06 -9.06 -6.69
N ASP A 115 2.37 -9.94 -5.76
CA ASP A 115 3.02 -11.23 -6.00
C ASP A 115 2.10 -12.36 -5.53
N GLN A 116 1.60 -13.15 -6.48
CA GLN A 116 0.55 -14.16 -6.23
C GLN A 116 1.07 -15.59 -6.41
N VAL A 117 0.66 -16.48 -5.52
CA VAL A 117 0.85 -17.93 -5.67
C VAL A 117 -0.48 -18.64 -5.41
N THR A 118 -0.85 -19.57 -6.29
CA THR A 118 -2.09 -20.36 -6.19
C THR A 118 -1.81 -21.82 -5.88
N VAL A 119 -2.82 -22.52 -5.37
CA VAL A 119 -2.78 -23.98 -5.19
C VAL A 119 -3.25 -24.66 -6.48
N VAL A 120 -2.43 -25.55 -7.04
CA VAL A 120 -2.79 -26.31 -8.26
C VAL A 120 -3.24 -27.73 -7.93
N ALA A 121 -2.61 -28.36 -6.93
CA ALA A 121 -2.96 -29.67 -6.40
C ALA A 121 -2.63 -29.75 -4.90
N ALA A 122 -2.95 -30.87 -4.26
CA ALA A 122 -2.67 -31.06 -2.84
C ALA A 122 -1.16 -30.97 -2.58
N GLY A 123 -0.74 -29.95 -1.81
CA GLY A 123 0.68 -29.71 -1.50
C GLY A 123 1.50 -29.11 -2.65
N GLU A 124 0.87 -28.73 -3.77
CA GLU A 124 1.55 -28.20 -4.95
C GLU A 124 1.09 -26.77 -5.26
N LEU A 125 2.07 -25.87 -5.41
CA LEU A 125 1.86 -24.46 -5.73
C LEU A 125 2.22 -24.17 -7.18
N ALA A 126 1.45 -23.27 -7.82
CA ALA A 126 1.81 -22.72 -9.12
C ALA A 126 3.09 -21.86 -9.04
N PRO A 127 3.74 -21.57 -10.18
CA PRO A 127 4.73 -20.49 -10.25
C PRO A 127 4.17 -19.15 -9.78
N LEU A 128 5.07 -18.30 -9.25
CA LEU A 128 4.76 -16.93 -8.86
C LEU A 128 4.25 -16.11 -10.05
N VAL A 129 3.15 -15.39 -9.85
CA VAL A 129 2.64 -14.40 -10.79
C VAL A 129 2.91 -13.01 -10.22
N HIS A 130 3.81 -12.28 -10.87
CA HIS A 130 4.18 -10.91 -10.51
C HIS A 130 3.33 -9.90 -11.30
N SER A 131 2.89 -8.83 -10.62
CA SER A 131 2.20 -7.69 -11.22
C SER A 131 2.73 -6.40 -10.60
N GLN A 132 3.03 -5.40 -11.44
CA GLN A 132 3.56 -4.12 -10.97
C GLN A 132 3.01 -2.97 -11.82
N GLY A 133 2.61 -1.89 -11.15
CA GLY A 133 2.17 -0.65 -11.79
C GLY A 133 3.32 0.24 -12.22
N GLN A 134 2.97 1.45 -12.65
CA GLN A 134 3.94 2.55 -12.85
C GLN A 134 3.85 3.54 -11.67
N PRO A 135 4.89 4.36 -11.41
CA PRO A 135 4.84 5.35 -10.35
C PRO A 135 3.61 6.26 -10.45
N GLY A 136 2.83 6.35 -9.36
CA GLY A 136 1.65 7.20 -9.26
C GLY A 136 0.47 6.76 -10.14
N GLN A 137 0.56 5.62 -10.83
CA GLN A 137 -0.50 5.09 -11.68
C GLN A 137 -1.22 3.92 -10.98
N PRO A 138 -2.55 3.84 -11.06
CA PRO A 138 -3.28 2.66 -10.59
C PRO A 138 -2.82 1.37 -11.27
N LEU A 139 -2.78 0.28 -10.49
CA LEU A 139 -2.57 -1.08 -10.99
C LEU A 139 -3.89 -1.84 -10.95
N GLU A 140 -4.36 -2.28 -12.11
CA GLU A 140 -5.47 -3.23 -12.23
C GLU A 140 -4.91 -4.64 -12.28
N LEU A 141 -5.46 -5.57 -11.49
CA LEU A 141 -5.09 -6.98 -11.54
C LEU A 141 -6.28 -7.90 -11.28
N GLU A 142 -6.13 -9.15 -11.72
CA GLU A 142 -7.00 -10.24 -11.30
C GLU A 142 -6.34 -10.98 -10.14
N VAL A 143 -7.01 -10.97 -8.98
CA VAL A 143 -6.68 -11.86 -7.87
C VAL A 143 -7.15 -13.26 -8.24
N LEU A 144 -6.23 -14.19 -8.34
CA LEU A 144 -6.48 -15.50 -8.95
C LEU A 144 -7.41 -16.38 -8.09
N PRO A 145 -8.24 -17.24 -8.70
CA PRO A 145 -8.97 -18.27 -7.96
C PRO A 145 -7.99 -19.27 -7.31
N LYS A 146 -8.39 -19.87 -6.19
CA LYS A 146 -7.53 -20.76 -5.38
C LYS A 146 -6.20 -20.11 -4.96
N LEU A 147 -6.17 -18.78 -4.87
CA LEU A 147 -5.04 -18.05 -4.32
C LEU A 147 -4.66 -18.63 -2.96
N PHE A 148 -3.40 -19.05 -2.85
CA PHE A 148 -2.81 -19.44 -1.58
C PHE A 148 -2.42 -18.18 -0.83
N THR A 149 -1.52 -17.40 -1.42
CA THR A 149 -1.00 -16.17 -0.81
C THR A 149 -0.77 -15.11 -1.88
N ILE A 150 -1.05 -13.86 -1.53
CA ILE A 150 -0.66 -12.66 -2.27
C ILE A 150 0.14 -11.73 -1.36
N VAL A 151 1.28 -11.26 -1.85
CA VAL A 151 2.08 -10.22 -1.21
C VAL A 151 1.76 -8.89 -1.91
N LEU A 152 1.34 -7.89 -1.14
CA LEU A 152 1.00 -6.56 -1.64
C LEU A 152 2.08 -5.55 -1.21
N SER A 153 2.60 -4.78 -2.16
CA SER A 153 3.71 -3.86 -1.96
C SER A 153 3.37 -2.42 -2.34
N GLY A 154 4.12 -1.47 -1.78
CA GLY A 154 3.93 -0.03 -1.97
C GLY A 154 2.90 0.56 -1.00
N ASN A 155 2.84 1.88 -0.90
CA ASN A 155 1.81 2.60 -0.13
C ASN A 155 0.53 2.74 -0.97
N CYS A 156 -0.33 1.72 -0.95
CA CYS A 156 -1.43 1.57 -1.89
C CYS A 156 -2.73 1.18 -1.19
N LEU A 157 -3.83 1.78 -1.68
CA LEU A 157 -5.19 1.36 -1.34
C LEU A 157 -5.67 0.34 -2.39
N TRP A 158 -5.94 -0.88 -1.93
CA TRP A 158 -6.44 -1.98 -2.74
C TRP A 158 -7.94 -2.11 -2.55
N VAL A 159 -8.70 -2.08 -3.64
CA VAL A 159 -10.15 -2.17 -3.62
C VAL A 159 -10.61 -3.23 -4.61
N GLN A 160 -11.45 -4.15 -4.14
CA GLN A 160 -12.13 -5.10 -5.00
C GLN A 160 -13.17 -4.34 -5.84
N ALA A 161 -13.17 -4.59 -7.15
CA ALA A 161 -14.25 -4.08 -7.99
C ALA A 161 -15.57 -4.71 -7.53
N SER A 162 -16.60 -3.90 -7.28
CA SER A 162 -17.97 -4.38 -7.10
C SER A 162 -18.42 -5.04 -8.41
N GLY A 163 -18.66 -6.35 -8.34
CA GLY A 163 -19.21 -7.15 -9.44
C GLY A 163 -20.70 -6.94 -9.66
#